data_AF-A0A7W4C2H1-F1
#
_entry.id   AF-A0A7W4C2H1-F1
#
_cell.length_a   1.000
_cell.length_b   1.000
_cell.length_c   1.000
_cell.angle_alpha   90.00
_cell.angle_beta   90.00
_cell.angle_gamma   90.00
#
_symmetry.space_group_name_H-M   'P 1'
#
loop_
_entity.id
_entity.type
_entity.pdbx_description
1 polymer ?
#
loop_
_entity_poly.entity_id
_entity_poly.type
_entity_poly.pdbx_seq_one_letter_code
_entity_poly.pdbx_strand_id
1 'polypeptide(L)' 'MNNALFQQIQLGKLSLKNRIVMPPMTRSRATQPGNVANDMMAEYYAQRASAGLIVSEGTQ' A
#
# COMPACT_ATOMS: atom_id res chain seq x y z
N MET A 1 -12.04 -10.69 -23.26
CA MET A 1 -10.64 -10.30 -22.96
C MET A 1 -10.38 -10.53 -21.49
N ASN A 2 -9.43 -11.40 -21.14
CA ASN A 2 -9.09 -11.72 -19.75
C ASN A 2 -7.74 -11.06 -19.41
N ASN A 3 -7.78 -9.81 -18.91
CA ASN A 3 -6.56 -9.04 -18.68
C ASN A 3 -5.85 -9.50 -17.40
N ALA A 4 -4.63 -10.03 -17.55
CA ALA A 4 -3.84 -10.59 -16.45
C ALA A 4 -3.60 -9.59 -15.29
N LEU A 5 -3.56 -8.28 -15.56
CA LEU A 5 -3.30 -7.26 -14.55
C LEU A 5 -4.38 -7.22 -13.46
N PHE A 6 -5.63 -7.48 -13.83
CA PHE A 6 -6.79 -7.42 -12.92
C PHE A 6 -7.16 -8.79 -12.33
N GLN A 7 -6.37 -9.83 -12.58
CA GLN A 7 -6.58 -11.15 -11.99
C GLN A 7 -5.94 -11.26 -10.61
N GLN A 8 -6.56 -12.08 -9.76
CA GLN A 8 -6.00 -12.42 -8.45
C GLN A 8 -4.63 -13.11 -8.58
N ILE A 9 -3.82 -12.96 -7.54
CA ILE A 9 -2.52 -13.62 -7.43
C ILE A 9 -2.28 -14.04 -5.98
N GLN A 10 -1.68 -15.20 -5.81
CA GLN A 10 -1.30 -15.71 -4.50
C GLN A 10 0.11 -15.24 -4.14
N LEU A 11 0.26 -14.60 -2.97
CA LEU A 11 1.54 -14.13 -2.42
C LEU A 11 1.76 -14.76 -1.05
N GLY A 12 2.52 -15.85 -1.00
CA GLY A 12 2.66 -16.66 0.21
C GLY A 12 1.29 -17.17 0.67
N LYS A 13 0.87 -16.77 1.88
CA LYS A 13 -0.43 -17.14 2.46
C LYS A 13 -1.58 -16.18 2.08
N LEU A 14 -1.28 -15.07 1.41
CA LEU A 14 -2.26 -14.02 1.10
C LEU A 14 -2.76 -14.11 -0.35
N SER A 15 -4.07 -14.01 -0.54
CA SER A 15 -4.69 -13.88 -1.87
C SER A 15 -4.93 -12.40 -2.18
N LEU A 16 -4.24 -11.85 -3.17
CA LEU A 16 -4.35 -10.45 -3.56
C LEU A 16 -5.44 -10.26 -4.62
N LYS A 17 -6.13 -9.10 -4.58
CA LYS A 17 -7.27 -8.80 -5.46
C LYS A 17 -6.88 -8.65 -6.94
N ASN A 18 -5.68 -8.17 -7.21
CA ASN A 18 -5.14 -7.90 -8.54
C ASN A 18 -3.60 -7.85 -8.48
N ARG A 19 -2.95 -7.63 -9.62
CA ARG A 19 -1.48 -7.59 -9.74
C ARG A 19 -0.91 -6.17 -9.70
N ILE A 20 -1.68 -5.19 -9.23
CA ILE A 20 -1.27 -3.80 -9.12
C ILE A 20 -0.71 -3.56 -7.72
N VAL A 21 0.50 -3.01 -7.66
CA VAL A 21 1.18 -2.68 -6.41
C VAL A 21 1.21 -1.17 -6.27
N MET A 22 0.93 -0.66 -5.06
CA MET A 22 1.36 0.67 -4.66
C MET A 22 2.80 0.55 -4.13
N PRO A 23 3.80 1.07 -4.86
CA PRO A 23 5.20 0.93 -4.48
C PRO A 23 5.54 1.80 -3.24
N PRO A 24 6.67 1.54 -2.56
CA PRO A 24 7.13 2.38 -1.45
C PRO A 24 7.46 3.79 -1.96
N MET A 25 6.84 4.81 -1.36
CA MET A 25 7.02 6.22 -1.74
C MET A 25 7.12 7.09 -0.49
N THR A 26 8.33 7.56 -0.14
CA THR A 26 8.55 8.46 1.00
C THR A 26 7.73 9.74 0.87
N ARG A 27 6.90 10.03 1.87
CA ARG A 27 6.02 11.22 1.87
C ARG A 27 6.41 12.26 2.91
N SER A 28 7.20 11.89 3.92
CA SER A 28 7.64 12.79 5.00
C SER A 28 6.46 13.49 5.67
N ARG A 29 5.49 12.69 6.15
CA ARG A 29 4.27 13.17 6.83
C ARG A 29 4.11 12.65 8.26
N ALA A 30 5.12 11.97 8.79
CA ALA A 30 5.13 11.52 10.17
C ALA A 30 5.12 12.72 11.14
N THR A 31 4.37 12.58 12.22
CA THR A 31 4.26 13.60 13.28
C THR A 31 5.60 13.79 13.98
N GLN A 32 5.92 15.05 14.27
CA GLN A 32 7.08 15.44 15.08
C GLN A 32 6.65 15.97 16.46
N PRO A 33 7.47 15.76 17.49
CA PRO A 33 8.68 14.91 17.50
C PRO A 33 8.33 13.41 17.45
N GLY A 34 9.31 12.58 17.09
CA GLY A 34 9.22 11.11 17.26
C GLY A 34 8.91 10.29 16.00
N ASN A 35 8.73 10.91 14.83
CA ASN A 35 8.50 10.21 13.56
C ASN A 35 7.32 9.22 13.60
N VAL A 36 6.22 9.61 14.26
CA VAL A 36 5.06 8.73 14.47
C VAL A 36 4.10 8.84 13.30
N ALA A 37 3.70 7.69 12.73
CA ALA A 37 2.63 7.66 11.72
C ALA A 37 1.30 8.14 12.32
N ASN A 38 0.48 8.85 11.53
CA ASN A 38 -0.72 9.52 12.03
C ASN A 38 -1.97 9.23 11.17
N ASP A 39 -3.12 9.77 11.59
CA ASP A 39 -4.41 9.51 10.96
C ASP A 39 -4.47 9.92 9.49
N MET A 40 -3.76 10.99 9.10
CA MET A 40 -3.65 11.41 7.70
C MET A 40 -2.96 10.34 6.84
N MET A 41 -1.91 9.69 7.36
CA MET A 41 -1.24 8.59 6.67
C MET A 41 -2.13 7.36 6.58
N ALA A 42 -2.88 7.05 7.64
CA ALA A 42 -3.86 5.95 7.63
C ALA A 42 -4.93 6.16 6.56
N GLU A 43 -5.54 7.35 6.50
CA GLU A 43 -6.51 7.71 5.46
C GLU A 43 -5.88 7.63 4.06
N TYR A 44 -4.66 8.14 3.90
CA TYR A 44 -3.93 8.12 2.62
C TYR A 44 -3.74 6.70 2.05
N TYR A 45 -3.37 5.72 2.89
CA TYR A 45 -3.24 4.32 2.48
C TYR A 45 -4.61 3.66 2.29
N ALA A 46 -5.60 3.95 3.14
CA ALA A 46 -6.96 3.41 3.02
C ALA A 46 -7.61 3.79 1.68
N GLN A 47 -7.44 5.03 1.23
CA GLN A 47 -7.89 5.50 -0.08
C GLN A 47 -7.29 4.70 -1.26
N ARG A 48 -6.17 3.99 -1.06
CA ARG A 48 -5.45 3.21 -2.07
C ARG A 48 -5.57 1.69 -1.89
N ALA A 49 -6.41 1.24 -0.96
CA ALA A 49 -6.61 -0.18 -0.63
C ALA A 49 -7.31 -1.01 -1.74
N SER A 50 -7.56 -0.42 -2.91
CA SER A 50 -7.94 -1.13 -4.13
C SER A 50 -6.75 -1.79 -4.84
N ALA A 51 -5.52 -1.35 -4.55
CA ALA A 51 -4.31 -2.05 -4.97
C ALA A 51 -4.30 -3.48 -4.43
N GLY A 52 -3.70 -4.42 -5.17
CA GLY A 52 -3.52 -5.79 -4.72
C GLY A 52 -2.60 -5.86 -3.51
N LEU A 53 -1.51 -5.09 -3.53
CA LEU A 53 -0.56 -4.94 -2.43
C LEU A 53 -0.16 -3.47 -2.28
N ILE A 54 -0.08 -3.01 -1.04
CA ILE A 54 0.55 -1.73 -0.69
C ILE A 54 1.84 -2.04 0.04
N VAL A 55 2.94 -1.45 -0.42
CA VAL A 55 4.20 -1.38 0.33
C VAL A 55 4.29 0.02 0.91
N SER A 56 4.44 0.12 2.23
CA SER A 56 4.52 1.42 2.91
C SER A 56 5.70 2.24 2.42
N GLU A 57 5.69 3.53 2.72
CA GLU A 57 6.89 4.35 2.59
C GLU A 57 8.07 3.79 3.40
N GLY A 58 9.28 4.20 3.00
CA GLY A 58 10.49 3.85 3.73
C GLY A 58 10.43 4.38 5.16
N THR A 59 10.63 3.48 6.11
CA THR A 59 10.65 3.77 7.55
C THR A 59 11.97 3.27 8.12
N GLN A 60 12.54 4.02 9.07
CA GLN A 60 13.85 3.78 9.68
C GLN A 60 13.84 2.71 10.78
#